data_AF-A0A2Z6LYI0-F1
#
_entry.id   AF-A0A2Z6LYI0-F1
#
_cell.length_a   1.000
_cell.length_b   1.000
_cell.length_c   1.000
_cell.angle_alpha   90.00
_cell.angle_beta   90.00
_cell.angle_gamma   90.00
#
_symmetry.space_group_name_H-M   'P 1'
#
loop_
_entity.id
_entity.type
_entity.pdbx_description
1 polymer ?
#
loop_
_entity_poly.entity_id
_entity_poly.type
_entity_poly.pdbx_seq_one_letter_code
_entity_poly.pdbx_strand_id
1 'polypeptide(L)'
;MQQTSPTVEHTWLLFIFLLSFCKFEGSECDLGSFGLLSESSFSFRGGKKIVAEGGSIPKTASMLRKIPGIGDYTSGAIASIAFKEAVPVVDGNVNLLREIAAQLVDPLRPGHFNQALMELGATVCTPLNPSCSSCPATEFCHALSTAKHDSTVAVTDYPVKAVKVKQRSDFCAVCVVELLGRGTSLDENHSSSKFVLVKRPDGGLLAFRSIRVSICLNR
;
A
#
# COMPACT_ATOMS: atom_id res chain seq x y z
N MET A 1 -8.89 11.75 -33.30
CA MET A 1 -9.27 10.52 -32.56
C MET A 1 -8.03 9.62 -32.50
N GLN A 2 -7.21 9.75 -31.46
CA GLN A 2 -5.98 8.96 -31.32
C GLN A 2 -6.25 7.73 -30.46
N GLN A 3 -6.07 6.58 -31.09
CA GLN A 3 -6.12 5.24 -30.51
C GLN A 3 -5.18 5.14 -29.30
N THR A 4 -5.70 4.67 -28.17
CA THR A 4 -4.90 4.20 -27.05
C THR A 4 -4.11 2.96 -27.50
N SER A 5 -2.79 3.01 -27.41
CA SER A 5 -1.92 1.88 -27.74
C SER A 5 -2.27 0.65 -26.86
N PRO A 6 -2.46 -0.55 -27.43
CA PRO A 6 -2.90 -1.76 -26.72
C PRO A 6 -1.90 -2.30 -25.69
N THR A 7 -0.69 -1.73 -25.58
CA THR A 7 0.40 -2.24 -24.74
C THR A 7 0.18 -2.03 -23.25
N VAL A 8 -0.55 -0.98 -22.83
CA VAL A 8 -0.76 -0.64 -21.42
C VAL A 8 -1.88 -1.48 -20.80
N GLU A 9 -2.98 -1.73 -21.53
CA GLU A 9 -4.06 -2.60 -21.02
C GLU A 9 -3.58 -4.04 -20.78
N HIS A 10 -2.69 -4.57 -21.64
CA HIS A 10 -2.17 -5.93 -21.48
C HIS A 10 -1.21 -6.09 -20.30
N THR A 11 -0.40 -5.08 -19.94
CA THR A 11 0.55 -5.19 -18.81
C THR A 11 -0.16 -5.17 -17.46
N TRP A 12 -1.22 -4.36 -17.31
CA TRP A 12 -1.99 -4.30 -16.07
C TRP A 12 -2.91 -5.51 -15.89
N LEU A 13 -3.50 -6.04 -16.96
CA LEU A 13 -4.25 -7.29 -16.90
C LEU A 13 -3.35 -8.46 -16.49
N LEU A 14 -2.12 -8.53 -16.98
CA LEU A 14 -1.13 -9.52 -16.55
C LEU A 14 -0.79 -9.39 -15.06
N PHE A 15 -0.65 -8.16 -14.53
CA PHE A 15 -0.36 -7.94 -13.12
C PHE A 15 -1.54 -8.32 -12.20
N ILE A 16 -2.79 -8.03 -12.60
CA ILE A 16 -3.98 -8.47 -11.86
C ILE A 16 -4.18 -9.99 -11.95
N PHE A 17 -3.90 -10.58 -13.12
CA PHE A 17 -3.96 -12.02 -13.31
C PHE A 17 -2.91 -12.74 -12.44
N LEU A 18 -1.67 -12.23 -12.41
CA LEU A 18 -0.60 -12.70 -11.51
C LEU A 18 -0.99 -12.57 -10.04
N LEU A 19 -1.57 -11.44 -9.64
CA LEU A 19 -2.08 -11.26 -8.28
C LEU A 19 -3.19 -12.26 -7.96
N SER A 20 -4.16 -12.50 -8.85
CA SER A 20 -5.27 -13.44 -8.63
C SER A 20 -4.84 -14.91 -8.55
N PHE A 21 -3.73 -15.29 -9.20
CA PHE A 21 -3.15 -16.64 -9.15
C PHE A 21 -2.17 -16.84 -8.00
N CYS A 22 -1.81 -15.79 -7.26
CA CYS A 22 -0.97 -15.90 -6.07
C CYS A 22 -1.74 -16.66 -4.98
N LYS A 23 -1.58 -17.98 -4.97
CA LYS A 23 -2.27 -18.89 -4.06
C LYS A 23 -1.71 -18.65 -2.66
N PHE A 24 -2.56 -18.17 -1.76
CA PHE A 24 -2.24 -17.97 -0.34
C PHE A 24 -2.18 -19.33 0.40
N GLU A 25 -1.50 -20.31 -0.19
CA GLU A 25 -1.19 -21.61 0.40
C GLU A 25 0.31 -21.86 0.25
N GLY A 26 1.05 -21.57 1.32
CA GLY A 26 2.29 -22.27 1.65
C GLY A 26 3.60 -21.86 0.96
N SER A 27 3.62 -21.10 -0.14
CA SER A 27 4.89 -20.69 -0.77
C SER A 27 5.16 -19.19 -0.61
N GLU A 28 6.12 -18.87 0.27
CA GLU A 28 6.91 -17.62 0.33
C GLU A 28 6.17 -16.31 0.00
N CYS A 29 5.28 -15.89 0.89
CA CYS A 29 4.87 -14.48 0.95
C CYS A 29 5.78 -13.73 1.94
N ASP A 30 6.90 -13.21 1.46
CA ASP A 30 7.85 -12.38 2.23
C ASP A 30 7.26 -11.02 2.69
N LEU A 31 6.00 -10.74 2.30
CA LEU A 31 5.21 -9.59 2.71
C LEU A 31 4.91 -9.53 4.21
N GLY A 32 5.09 -10.64 4.93
CA GLY A 32 4.99 -10.67 6.39
C GLY A 32 6.00 -9.76 7.09
N SER A 33 7.19 -9.62 6.51
CA SER A 33 8.29 -8.79 7.04
C SER A 33 8.01 -7.29 6.96
N PHE A 34 7.16 -6.87 6.00
CA PHE A 34 6.78 -5.47 5.78
C PHE A 34 5.54 -5.03 6.58
N GLY A 35 4.84 -5.97 7.24
CA GLY A 35 3.68 -5.64 8.07
C GLY A 35 2.41 -5.21 7.32
N LEU A 36 2.35 -5.38 5.99
CA LEU A 36 1.25 -4.94 5.11
C LEU A 36 0.30 -6.07 4.69
N LEU A 37 0.28 -7.18 5.42
CA LEU A 37 -0.46 -8.39 5.04
C LEU A 37 -1.99 -8.19 4.93
N SER A 38 -2.57 -7.19 5.61
CA SER A 38 -3.99 -6.84 5.42
C SER A 38 -4.23 -6.22 4.05
N GLU A 39 -3.37 -5.31 3.61
CA GLU A 39 -3.50 -4.62 2.31
C GLU A 39 -3.32 -5.59 1.15
N SER A 40 -2.32 -6.48 1.24
CA SER A 40 -2.12 -7.52 0.23
C SER A 40 -3.32 -8.47 0.14
N SER A 41 -3.92 -8.82 1.27
CA SER A 41 -5.13 -9.66 1.31
C SER A 41 -6.35 -8.97 0.71
N PHE A 42 -6.54 -7.66 0.95
CA PHE A 42 -7.63 -6.91 0.34
C PHE A 42 -7.43 -6.74 -1.16
N SER A 43 -6.22 -6.39 -1.60
CA SER A 43 -5.86 -6.27 -3.01
C SER A 43 -6.10 -7.58 -3.77
N PHE A 44 -5.76 -8.72 -3.16
CA PHE A 44 -6.05 -10.05 -3.73
C PHE A 44 -7.56 -10.31 -3.88
N ARG A 45 -8.37 -9.98 -2.87
CA ARG A 45 -9.84 -10.06 -2.98
C ARG A 45 -10.37 -9.16 -4.08
N GLY A 46 -9.79 -7.97 -4.24
CA GLY A 46 -10.09 -7.05 -5.33
C GLY A 46 -9.81 -7.67 -6.71
N GLY A 47 -8.62 -8.25 -6.90
CA GLY A 47 -8.25 -8.95 -8.14
C GLY A 47 -9.20 -10.10 -8.48
N LYS A 48 -9.53 -10.95 -7.50
CA LYS A 48 -10.52 -12.04 -7.68
C LYS A 48 -11.90 -11.53 -8.10
N LYS A 49 -12.34 -10.41 -7.53
CA LYS A 49 -13.62 -9.79 -7.88
C LYS A 49 -13.63 -9.31 -9.34
N ILE A 50 -12.57 -8.63 -9.78
CA ILE A 50 -12.45 -8.15 -11.16
C ILE A 50 -12.48 -9.33 -12.14
N VAL A 51 -11.75 -10.41 -11.85
CA VAL A 51 -11.73 -11.62 -12.69
C VAL A 51 -13.11 -12.28 -12.75
N ALA A 52 -13.80 -12.38 -11.61
CA ALA A 52 -15.16 -12.94 -11.56
C ALA A 52 -16.19 -12.09 -12.33
N GLU A 53 -16.00 -10.78 -12.40
CA GLU A 53 -16.83 -9.82 -13.15
C GLU A 53 -16.45 -9.72 -14.65
N GLY A 54 -15.65 -10.67 -15.16
CA GLY A 54 -15.29 -10.75 -16.58
C GLY A 54 -13.99 -10.03 -16.95
N GLY A 55 -13.15 -9.70 -15.97
CA GLY A 55 -11.79 -9.20 -16.17
C GLY A 55 -11.67 -7.73 -16.59
N SER A 56 -12.79 -7.01 -16.69
CA SER A 56 -12.79 -5.59 -17.07
C SER A 56 -12.53 -4.69 -15.87
N ILE A 57 -11.41 -3.98 -15.88
CA ILE A 57 -11.06 -3.02 -14.83
C ILE A 57 -11.91 -1.74 -15.01
N PRO A 58 -12.56 -1.23 -13.94
CA PRO A 58 -13.28 0.03 -14.02
C PRO A 58 -12.36 1.20 -14.37
N LYS A 59 -12.79 2.06 -15.30
CA LYS A 59 -11.98 3.17 -15.80
C LYS A 59 -12.00 4.43 -14.93
N THR A 60 -12.94 4.48 -13.97
CA THR A 60 -13.21 5.66 -13.15
C THR A 60 -12.79 5.47 -11.70
N ALA A 61 -12.15 6.46 -11.09
CA ALA A 61 -11.69 6.45 -9.70
C ALA A 61 -12.82 6.11 -8.71
N SER A 62 -14.02 6.67 -8.92
CA SER A 62 -15.21 6.40 -8.11
C SER A 62 -15.62 4.91 -8.12
N MET A 63 -15.45 4.23 -9.25
CA MET A 63 -15.73 2.80 -9.37
C MET A 63 -14.58 1.94 -8.82
N LEU A 64 -13.34 2.34 -9.07
CA LEU A 64 -12.15 1.67 -8.54
C LEU A 64 -12.14 1.68 -7.00
N ARG A 65 -12.59 2.77 -6.36
CA ARG A 65 -12.73 2.88 -4.90
C ARG A 65 -13.71 1.86 -4.29
N LYS A 66 -14.64 1.31 -5.08
CA LYS A 66 -15.58 0.26 -4.63
C LYS A 66 -14.91 -1.11 -4.53
N ILE A 67 -13.69 -1.25 -5.02
CA ILE A 67 -12.93 -2.50 -5.00
C ILE A 67 -12.23 -2.61 -3.64
N PRO A 68 -12.39 -3.74 -2.91
CA PRO A 68 -11.70 -3.96 -1.64
C PRO A 68 -10.18 -3.77 -1.79
N GLY A 69 -9.58 -2.97 -0.91
CA GLY A 69 -8.13 -2.70 -0.92
C GLY A 69 -7.69 -1.53 -1.80
N ILE A 70 -8.61 -0.90 -2.56
CA ILE A 70 -8.31 0.29 -3.33
C ILE A 70 -8.85 1.53 -2.60
N GLY A 71 -7.94 2.32 -2.03
CA GLY A 71 -8.24 3.59 -1.39
C GLY A 71 -8.35 4.77 -2.36
N ASP A 72 -8.58 5.98 -1.82
CA ASP A 72 -8.66 7.22 -2.61
C ASP A 72 -7.38 7.48 -3.41
N TYR A 73 -6.21 7.31 -2.79
CA TYR A 73 -4.92 7.45 -3.45
C TYR A 73 -4.79 6.47 -4.63
N THR A 74 -4.96 5.17 -4.36
CA THR A 74 -4.75 4.12 -5.35
C THR A 74 -5.75 4.20 -6.50
N SER A 75 -7.01 4.51 -6.21
CA SER A 75 -8.05 4.69 -7.24
C SER A 75 -7.74 5.87 -8.15
N GLY A 76 -7.32 7.01 -7.57
CA GLY A 76 -6.89 8.18 -8.34
C GLY A 76 -5.63 7.91 -9.18
N ALA A 77 -4.67 7.16 -8.64
CA ALA A 77 -3.44 6.81 -9.34
C ALA A 77 -3.73 5.95 -10.56
N ILE A 78 -4.50 4.86 -10.39
CA ILE A 78 -4.88 3.98 -11.51
C ILE A 78 -5.70 4.76 -12.55
N ALA A 79 -6.70 5.52 -12.11
CA ALA A 79 -7.57 6.27 -13.00
C ALA A 79 -6.83 7.32 -13.83
N SER A 80 -5.95 8.10 -13.21
CA SER A 80 -5.19 9.14 -13.90
C SER A 80 -4.09 8.59 -14.80
N ILE A 81 -3.36 7.55 -14.37
CA ILE A 81 -2.23 6.97 -15.11
C ILE A 81 -2.72 6.07 -16.25
N ALA A 82 -3.64 5.15 -15.98
CA ALA A 82 -4.06 4.16 -16.97
C ALA A 82 -5.21 4.67 -17.86
N PHE A 83 -6.13 5.45 -17.29
CA PHE A 83 -7.38 5.82 -17.96
C PHE A 83 -7.52 7.31 -18.29
N LYS A 84 -6.49 8.12 -18.00
CA LYS A 84 -6.45 9.57 -18.25
C LYS A 84 -7.58 10.36 -17.58
N GLU A 85 -8.12 9.85 -16.47
CA GLU A 85 -9.09 10.63 -15.69
C GLU A 85 -8.36 11.76 -14.95
N ALA A 86 -8.88 12.99 -15.05
CA ALA A 86 -8.31 14.16 -14.39
C ALA A 86 -8.66 14.18 -12.89
N VAL A 87 -8.04 13.27 -12.13
CA VAL A 87 -8.22 13.13 -10.69
C VAL A 87 -6.89 13.34 -9.96
N PRO A 88 -6.89 14.06 -8.83
CA PRO A 88 -5.67 14.29 -8.06
C PRO A 88 -5.28 13.04 -7.27
N VAL A 89 -3.98 12.83 -7.15
CA VAL A 89 -3.42 11.75 -6.34
C VAL A 89 -2.68 12.37 -5.16
N VAL A 90 -3.37 12.47 -4.02
CA VAL A 90 -2.85 13.11 -2.81
C VAL A 90 -2.86 12.10 -1.68
N ASP A 91 -1.71 11.96 -1.03
CA ASP A 91 -1.56 11.13 0.16
C ASP A 91 -1.93 11.95 1.41
N GLY A 92 -3.25 12.07 1.64
CA GLY A 92 -3.79 12.87 2.73
C GLY A 92 -5.30 12.76 2.83
N ASN A 93 -5.82 12.55 4.04
CA ASN A 93 -7.25 12.30 4.29
C ASN A 93 -8.09 13.60 4.39
N VAL A 94 -7.58 14.72 3.91
CA VAL A 94 -8.20 16.04 4.05
C VAL A 94 -8.92 16.40 2.75
N ASN A 95 -10.25 16.49 2.79
CA ASN A 95 -11.07 16.79 1.61
C ASN A 95 -10.68 18.13 0.94
N LEU A 96 -10.37 19.16 1.75
CA LEU A 96 -9.95 20.47 1.25
C LEU A 96 -8.67 20.39 0.38
N LEU A 97 -7.68 19.60 0.80
CA LEU A 97 -6.44 19.40 0.03
C LEU A 97 -6.72 18.72 -1.30
N ARG A 98 -7.71 17.83 -1.35
CA ARG A 98 -8.11 17.16 -2.61
C ARG A 98 -8.80 18.12 -3.57
N GLU A 99 -9.68 18.99 -3.08
CA GLU A 99 -10.39 19.96 -3.92
C GLU A 99 -9.42 20.97 -4.55
N ILE A 100 -8.43 21.42 -3.80
CA ILE A 100 -7.37 22.29 -4.32
C ILE A 100 -6.49 21.52 -5.31
N ALA A 101 -6.08 20.30 -4.98
CA ALA A 101 -5.26 19.49 -5.88
C ALA A 101 -5.98 19.16 -7.19
N ALA A 102 -7.29 18.93 -7.16
CA ALA A 102 -8.09 18.67 -8.37
C ALA A 102 -8.04 19.84 -9.37
N GLN A 103 -7.87 21.08 -8.89
CA GLN A 103 -7.74 22.26 -9.74
C GLN A 103 -6.36 22.39 -10.40
N LEU A 104 -5.34 21.72 -9.84
CA LEU A 104 -3.96 21.79 -10.33
C LEU A 104 -3.62 20.70 -11.34
N VAL A 105 -4.37 19.60 -11.34
CA VAL A 105 -4.10 18.45 -12.22
C VAL A 105 -4.28 18.89 -13.68
N ASP A 106 -3.26 18.63 -14.51
CA ASP A 106 -3.34 18.84 -15.95
C ASP A 106 -4.46 17.96 -16.56
N PRO A 107 -5.50 18.56 -17.17
CA PRO A 107 -6.61 17.81 -17.75
C PRO A 107 -6.22 17.02 -19.00
N LEU A 108 -5.13 17.39 -19.68
CA LEU A 108 -4.64 16.70 -20.88
C LEU A 108 -3.73 15.52 -20.54
N ARG A 109 -2.93 15.64 -19.47
CA ARG A 109 -1.94 14.64 -19.06
C ARG A 109 -1.94 14.37 -17.56
N PRO A 110 -3.07 13.96 -16.96
CA PRO A 110 -3.21 13.86 -15.51
C PRO A 110 -2.27 12.83 -14.88
N GLY A 111 -2.07 11.68 -15.54
CA GLY A 111 -1.12 10.66 -15.08
C GLY A 111 0.33 11.14 -15.00
N HIS A 112 0.79 11.91 -16.01
CA HIS A 112 2.14 12.48 -15.99
C HIS A 112 2.28 13.55 -14.93
N PHE A 113 1.27 14.40 -14.74
CA PHE A 113 1.27 15.41 -13.69
C PHE A 113 1.39 14.75 -12.31
N ASN A 114 0.55 13.76 -12.02
CA ASN A 114 0.57 13.04 -10.74
C ASN A 114 1.90 12.30 -10.51
N GLN A 115 2.46 11.65 -11.53
CA GLN A 115 3.77 11.02 -11.43
C GLN A 115 4.89 12.03 -11.20
N ALA A 116 4.88 13.16 -11.92
CA ALA A 116 5.87 14.22 -11.75
C ALA A 116 5.81 14.83 -10.34
N LEU A 117 4.61 15.01 -9.79
CA LEU A 117 4.42 15.49 -8.43
C LEU A 117 4.96 14.50 -7.37
N MET A 118 4.73 13.19 -7.56
CA MET A 118 5.30 12.16 -6.69
C MET A 118 6.83 12.14 -6.76
N GLU A 119 7.38 12.18 -7.99
CA GLU A 119 8.82 12.19 -8.22
C GLU A 119 9.49 13.42 -7.58
N LEU A 120 8.84 14.59 -7.69
CA LEU A 120 9.30 15.81 -7.04
C LEU A 120 9.40 15.64 -5.53
N GLY A 121 8.38 15.06 -4.88
CA GLY A 121 8.38 14.80 -3.44
C GLY A 121 9.40 13.74 -2.99
N ALA A 122 9.71 12.78 -3.87
CA ALA A 122 10.65 11.71 -3.59
C ALA A 122 12.13 12.15 -3.74
N THR A 123 12.43 13.01 -4.72
CA THR A 123 13.82 13.32 -5.11
C THR A 123 14.27 14.73 -4.81
N VAL A 124 13.36 15.71 -4.82
CA VAL A 124 13.69 17.14 -4.67
C VAL A 124 13.15 17.70 -3.37
N CYS A 125 11.84 17.67 -3.17
CA CYS A 125 11.15 18.24 -2.01
C CYS A 125 11.09 17.23 -0.85
N THR A 126 12.24 16.72 -0.44
CA THR A 126 12.32 15.67 0.59
C THR A 126 12.08 16.22 2.01
N PRO A 127 11.62 15.38 2.98
CA PRO A 127 11.27 15.86 4.32
C PRO A 127 12.41 16.42 5.16
N LEU A 128 13.66 16.02 4.88
CA LEU A 128 14.82 16.41 5.69
C LEU A 128 15.74 17.39 4.97
N ASN A 129 16.01 17.16 3.68
CA ASN A 129 16.97 17.94 2.91
C ASN A 129 16.38 18.29 1.53
N PRO A 130 15.44 19.23 1.45
CA PRO A 130 14.84 19.61 0.19
C PRO A 130 15.83 20.40 -0.67
N SER A 131 15.96 20.03 -1.95
CA SER A 131 16.81 20.70 -2.94
C SER A 131 16.10 21.91 -3.55
N CYS A 132 15.76 22.90 -2.71
CA CYS A 132 14.96 24.06 -3.12
C CYS A 132 15.60 24.88 -4.25
N SER A 133 16.93 24.90 -4.37
CA SER A 133 17.63 25.63 -5.44
C SER A 133 17.45 25.02 -6.83
N SER A 134 17.20 23.72 -6.93
CA SER A 134 16.93 23.01 -8.19
C SER A 134 15.45 22.67 -8.38
N CYS A 135 14.58 23.13 -7.48
CA CYS A 135 13.16 22.81 -7.55
C CYS A 135 12.48 23.54 -8.71
N PRO A 136 11.81 22.83 -9.64
CA PRO A 136 11.11 23.45 -10.76
C PRO A 136 9.89 24.28 -10.32
N ALA A 137 9.38 24.04 -9.11
CA ALA A 137 8.22 24.73 -8.54
C ALA A 137 8.60 25.90 -7.61
N THR A 138 9.86 26.35 -7.63
CA THR A 138 10.39 27.40 -6.74
C THR A 138 9.55 28.67 -6.73
N GLU A 139 9.11 29.14 -7.90
CA GLU A 139 8.33 30.39 -8.04
C GLU A 139 6.94 30.29 -7.40
N PHE A 140 6.39 29.08 -7.30
CA PHE A 140 5.06 28.82 -6.76
C PHE A 140 5.10 28.29 -5.31
N CYS A 141 6.29 28.14 -4.72
CA CYS A 141 6.46 27.53 -3.40
C CYS A 141 6.27 28.57 -2.28
N HIS A 142 5.09 28.57 -1.67
CA HIS A 142 4.80 29.45 -0.53
C HIS A 142 5.72 29.18 0.66
N ALA A 143 6.03 27.91 0.98
CA ALA A 143 6.93 27.57 2.08
C ALA A 143 8.32 28.18 1.91
N LEU A 144 8.86 28.17 0.68
CA LEU A 144 10.15 28.79 0.37
C LEU A 144 10.06 30.32 0.39
N SER A 145 8.97 30.90 -0.09
CA SER A 145 8.74 32.35 0.00
C SER A 145 8.70 32.81 1.46
N THR A 146 7.97 32.11 2.33
CA THR A 146 7.93 32.40 3.77
C THR A 146 9.30 32.28 4.41
N ALA A 147 10.04 31.20 4.15
CA ALA A 147 11.39 31.00 4.71
C ALA A 147 12.41 32.06 4.25
N LYS A 148 12.19 32.69 3.09
CA LYS A 148 13.02 33.82 2.62
C LYS A 148 12.69 35.13 3.35
N HIS A 149 11.44 35.31 3.77
CA HIS A 149 10.99 36.53 4.45
C HIS A 149 11.09 36.45 5.97
N ASP A 150 11.02 35.25 6.53
CA ASP A 150 11.08 34.99 7.97
C ASP A 150 12.10 33.88 8.23
N SER A 151 13.22 34.24 8.85
CA SER A 151 14.30 33.31 9.19
C SER A 151 13.95 32.33 10.32
N THR A 152 12.80 32.50 10.98
CA THR A 152 12.32 31.57 12.01
C THR A 152 11.56 30.38 11.43
N VAL A 153 11.23 30.42 10.13
CA VAL A 153 10.48 29.37 9.44
C VAL A 153 11.36 28.72 8.37
N ALA A 154 11.40 27.39 8.36
CA ALA A 154 12.06 26.60 7.33
C ALA A 154 11.05 25.87 6.45
N VAL A 155 11.45 25.54 5.22
CA VAL A 155 10.63 24.70 4.31
C VAL A 155 10.31 23.34 4.95
N THR A 156 11.23 22.81 5.76
CA THR A 156 11.09 21.54 6.48
C THR A 156 10.08 21.56 7.62
N ASP A 157 9.59 22.74 8.03
CA ASP A 157 8.50 22.85 9.01
C ASP A 157 7.15 22.40 8.41
N TYR A 158 7.11 22.21 7.08
CA TYR A 158 5.98 21.68 6.35
C TYR A 158 6.25 20.24 5.86
N PRO A 159 5.23 19.37 5.79
CA PRO A 159 3.88 19.57 6.29
C PRO A 159 3.84 19.44 7.82
N VAL A 160 2.99 20.25 8.47
CA VAL A 160 2.77 20.15 9.92
C VAL A 160 2.07 18.84 10.23
N LYS A 161 2.82 17.88 10.77
CA LYS A 161 2.29 16.58 11.18
C LYS A 161 1.76 16.67 12.59
N ALA A 162 0.56 16.15 12.81
CA ALA A 162 0.04 15.94 14.16
C ALA A 162 0.99 15.01 14.94
N VAL A 163 1.17 15.28 16.23
CA VAL A 163 1.98 14.43 17.11
C VAL A 163 1.37 13.03 17.12
N LYS A 164 2.16 12.02 16.73
CA LYS A 164 1.70 10.63 16.73
C LYS A 164 1.31 10.21 18.14
N VAL A 165 0.13 9.62 18.29
CA VAL A 165 -0.31 9.01 19.55
C VAL A 165 0.68 7.92 19.95
N LYS A 166 1.07 7.90 21.23
CA LYS A 166 2.00 6.89 21.76
C LYS A 166 1.45 5.49 21.49
N GLN A 167 2.29 4.65 20.89
CA GLN A 167 1.92 3.28 20.58
C GLN A 167 1.60 2.51 21.87
N ARG A 168 0.51 1.75 21.85
CA ARG A 168 0.11 0.89 22.96
C ARG A 168 1.09 -0.28 23.08
N SER A 169 1.55 -0.54 24.30
CA SER A 169 2.31 -1.73 24.65
C SER A 169 1.36 -2.79 25.22
N ASP A 170 1.34 -3.96 24.61
CA ASP A 170 0.56 -5.11 25.07
C ASP A 170 1.51 -6.28 25.39
N PHE A 171 1.24 -6.98 26.48
CA PHE A 171 1.97 -8.20 26.84
C PHE A 171 1.41 -9.40 26.09
N CYS A 172 2.30 -10.27 25.61
CA CYS A 172 1.97 -11.47 24.87
C CYS A 172 2.82 -12.62 25.39
N ALA A 173 2.19 -13.70 25.86
CA ALA A 173 2.87 -14.98 26.01
C ALA A 173 2.97 -15.68 24.65
N VAL A 174 3.99 -16.50 24.46
CA VAL A 174 4.17 -17.37 23.28
C VAL A 174 4.64 -18.72 23.80
N CYS A 175 3.98 -19.81 23.39
CA CYS A 175 4.36 -21.17 23.79
C CYS A 175 4.68 -21.99 22.56
N VAL A 176 5.83 -22.65 22.56
CA VAL A 176 6.24 -23.59 21.51
C VAL A 176 5.93 -25.00 22.01
N VAL A 177 5.11 -25.74 21.26
CA VAL A 177 4.72 -27.12 21.59
C VAL A 177 5.26 -28.03 20.50
N GLU A 178 6.18 -28.93 20.87
CA GLU A 178 6.72 -29.98 20.02
C GLU A 178 6.00 -31.31 20.32
N LEU A 179 5.57 -32.00 19.26
CA LEU A 179 4.97 -33.32 19.31
C LEU A 179 6.06 -34.36 19.12
N LEU A 180 6.45 -35.03 20.20
CA LEU A 180 7.40 -36.14 20.17
C LEU A 180 6.69 -37.40 19.66
N GLY A 181 7.02 -37.86 18.46
CA GLY A 181 6.49 -39.11 17.92
C GLY A 181 7.04 -40.33 18.68
N ARG A 182 6.17 -41.17 19.25
CA ARG A 182 6.55 -42.54 19.63
C ARG A 182 6.61 -43.36 18.34
N GLY A 183 7.82 -43.61 17.85
CA GLY A 183 8.04 -44.54 16.75
C GLY A 183 7.57 -45.94 17.14
N THR A 184 6.66 -46.52 16.36
CA THR A 184 6.57 -47.97 16.22
C THR A 184 7.06 -48.30 14.82
N SER A 185 8.01 -49.24 14.75
CA SER A 185 8.72 -49.80 13.57
C SER A 185 9.67 -48.88 12.78
N LEU A 186 10.98 -49.14 13.00
CA LEU A 186 12.05 -49.35 12.00
C LEU A 186 11.92 -48.61 10.66
N ASP A 187 12.31 -47.34 10.63
CA ASP A 187 12.93 -46.70 9.47
C ASP A 187 13.78 -45.51 9.97
N GLU A 188 15.09 -45.74 10.08
CA GLU A 188 16.07 -44.71 10.42
C GLU A 188 16.23 -43.77 9.22
N ASN A 189 15.82 -42.49 9.37
CA ASN A 189 16.55 -41.29 8.90
C ASN A 189 15.73 -39.99 8.75
N HIS A 190 14.51 -39.89 9.30
CA HIS A 190 13.87 -38.57 9.44
C HIS A 190 13.23 -38.40 10.82
N SER A 191 14.01 -37.87 11.77
CA SER A 191 13.47 -37.25 12.98
C SER A 191 12.74 -35.97 12.57
N SER A 192 11.46 -36.09 12.20
CA SER A 192 10.62 -34.95 11.85
C SER A 192 9.97 -34.39 13.10
N SER A 193 10.60 -33.40 13.73
CA SER A 193 9.98 -32.60 14.78
C SER A 193 8.69 -31.96 14.26
N LYS A 194 7.56 -32.26 14.91
CA LYS A 194 6.26 -31.68 14.56
C LYS A 194 5.91 -30.62 15.60
N PHE A 195 5.45 -29.45 15.16
CA PHE A 195 5.08 -28.35 16.05
C PHE A 195 3.60 -28.00 15.90
N VAL A 196 2.99 -27.52 16.99
CA VAL A 196 1.61 -27.01 16.96
C VAL A 196 1.61 -25.54 16.53
N LEU A 197 0.90 -25.25 15.44
CA LEU A 197 0.65 -23.89 14.94
C LEU A 197 -0.85 -23.61 14.99
N VAL A 198 -1.23 -22.42 15.48
CA VAL A 198 -2.61 -21.95 15.49
C VAL A 198 -2.79 -20.87 14.44
N LYS A 199 -3.73 -21.08 13.51
CA LYS A 199 -4.12 -20.06 12.52
C LYS A 199 -4.81 -18.90 13.26
N ARG A 200 -4.38 -17.66 13.00
CA ARG A 200 -5.07 -16.47 13.53
C ARG A 200 -6.50 -16.36 12.96
N PRO A 201 -7.43 -15.75 13.72
CA PRO A 201 -8.77 -15.47 13.21
C PRO A 201 -8.71 -14.57 11.97
N ASP A 202 -9.67 -14.74 11.06
CA ASP A 202 -9.70 -14.06 9.77
C ASP A 202 -10.06 -12.55 9.85
N GLY A 203 -10.22 -11.98 11.07
CA GLY A 203 -10.59 -10.58 11.30
C GLY A 203 -9.85 -9.90 12.46
N GLY A 204 -9.77 -8.55 12.42
CA GLY A 204 -9.15 -7.69 13.43
C GLY A 204 -7.78 -7.10 13.04
N LEU A 205 -7.33 -6.05 13.75
CA LEU A 205 -6.07 -5.30 13.47
C LEU A 205 -4.80 -6.17 13.47
N LEU A 206 -4.87 -7.38 14.05
CA LEU A 206 -3.77 -8.33 14.18
C LEU A 206 -3.98 -9.60 13.36
N ALA A 207 -5.05 -9.72 12.56
CA ALA A 207 -5.31 -10.91 11.73
C ALA A 207 -4.14 -11.24 10.77
N PHE A 208 -3.25 -10.28 10.54
CA PHE A 208 -2.26 -10.30 9.49
C PHE A 208 -0.83 -10.02 9.97
N ARG A 209 -0.52 -10.06 11.27
CA ARG A 209 0.89 -10.08 11.71
C ARG A 209 1.36 -11.52 11.83
N SER A 210 2.44 -11.88 11.15
CA SER A 210 2.96 -13.25 11.08
C SER A 210 2.99 -13.92 12.46
N ILE A 211 2.45 -15.14 12.51
CA ILE A 211 2.54 -16.17 13.56
C ILE A 211 2.47 -15.64 15.01
N ARG A 212 1.32 -15.81 15.68
CA ARG A 212 1.35 -16.02 17.14
C ARG A 212 1.36 -17.52 17.34
N VAL A 213 2.42 -18.06 17.93
CA VAL A 213 2.35 -19.41 18.49
C VAL A 213 1.51 -19.30 19.77
N SER A 214 0.21 -19.58 19.67
CA SER A 214 -0.67 -19.74 20.85
C SER A 214 -0.72 -21.24 21.17
N ILE A 215 -0.06 -21.71 22.23
CA ILE A 215 -0.46 -21.63 23.65
C ILE A 215 -1.75 -22.39 23.90
N CYS A 216 -1.60 -23.66 24.29
CA CYS A 216 -2.56 -24.33 25.15
C CYS A 216 -2.18 -24.00 26.60
N LEU A 217 -2.92 -23.11 27.24
CA LEU A 217 -3.03 -23.09 28.70
C LEU A 217 -4.00 -24.21 29.06
N ASN A 218 -3.50 -25.27 29.68
CA ASN A 218 -4.37 -26.14 30.47
C ASN A 218 -4.30 -25.68 31.92
N ARG A 219 -5.47 -25.44 32.50
CA ARG A 219 -5.67 -25.29 33.95
C ARG A 219 -5.27 -26.56 34.68
#